data_AF-A0A1D4QDY7-F1
#
_entry.id   AF-A0A1D4QDY7-F1
#
_cell.length_a   1.000
_cell.length_b   1.000
_cell.length_c   1.000
_cell.angle_alpha   90.00
_cell.angle_beta   90.00
_cell.angle_gamma   90.00
#
_symmetry.space_group_name_H-M   'P 1'
#
loop_
_entity.id
_entity.type
_entity.pdbx_description
1 polymer ?
#
loop_
_entity_poly.entity_id
_entity_poly.type
_entity_poly.pdbx_seq_one_letter_code
_entity_poly.pdbx_strand_id
1 'polypeptide(L)'
;MDYYTYDRLKPYALNLKLSDNILNYVAIRINWGDKISLMALAKEIQSKFTDSYVKENTPKGRPRIYGDLCLLCISLSQAGHGRMLQVDLSDCIYIGDVEKD
;
A
#
# COMPACT_ATOMS: atom_id res chain seq x y z
N MET A 1 3.62 -3.78 20.00
CA MET A 1 2.41 -3.77 19.12
C MET A 1 2.01 -2.38 18.66
N ASP A 2 2.23 -2.09 17.37
CA ASP A 2 1.84 -0.83 16.75
C ASP A 2 0.93 -1.12 15.55
N TYR A 3 -0.37 -1.20 15.79
CA TYR A 3 -1.36 -1.44 14.73
C TYR A 3 -1.38 -0.28 13.73
N TYR A 4 -1.38 -0.58 12.42
CA TYR A 4 -1.55 0.43 11.39
C TYR A 4 -2.99 0.95 11.41
N THR A 5 -3.15 2.28 11.36
CA THR A 5 -4.44 2.95 11.22
C THR A 5 -4.34 3.98 10.11
N TYR A 6 -5.48 4.50 9.64
CA TYR A 6 -5.51 5.65 8.74
C TYR A 6 -4.65 6.81 9.24
N ASP A 7 -4.81 7.21 10.51
CA ASP A 7 -4.09 8.36 11.07
C ASP A 7 -2.58 8.15 11.11
N ARG A 8 -2.13 6.89 11.24
CA ARG A 8 -0.70 6.55 11.20
C ARG A 8 -0.15 6.50 9.79
N LEU A 9 -0.96 6.15 8.79
CA LEU A 9 -0.56 6.14 7.38
C LEU A 9 -0.60 7.54 6.74
N LYS A 10 -1.54 8.39 7.18
CA LYS A 10 -1.81 9.71 6.59
C LYS A 10 -0.57 10.60 6.42
N PRO A 11 0.35 10.73 7.41
CA PRO A 11 1.55 11.56 7.25
C PRO A 11 2.45 11.11 6.09
N TYR A 12 2.44 9.82 5.77
CA TYR A 12 3.25 9.21 4.71
C TYR A 12 2.56 9.22 3.34
N ALA A 13 1.30 9.68 3.28
CA ALA A 13 0.48 9.69 2.07
C ALA A 13 0.10 11.11 1.58
N LEU A 14 0.64 12.17 2.21
CA LEU A 14 0.21 13.56 1.97
C LEU A 14 0.24 14.00 0.49
N ASN A 15 1.19 13.49 -0.29
CA ASN A 15 1.36 13.83 -1.70
C ASN A 15 0.86 12.73 -2.65
N LEU A 16 0.20 11.70 -2.12
CA LEU A 16 -0.28 10.55 -2.87
C LEU A 16 -1.78 10.70 -3.15
N LYS A 17 -2.26 10.07 -4.22
CA LYS A 17 -3.69 10.06 -4.57
C LYS A 17 -4.42 8.89 -3.91
N LEU A 18 -4.17 8.70 -2.62
CA LEU A 18 -4.80 7.66 -1.79
C LEU A 18 -5.87 8.33 -0.93
N SER A 19 -7.14 8.07 -1.23
CA SER A 19 -8.25 8.57 -0.42
C SER A 19 -8.29 7.92 0.96
N ASP A 20 -8.98 8.55 1.91
CA ASP A 20 -9.11 8.06 3.28
C ASP A 20 -9.62 6.61 3.36
N ASN A 21 -10.57 6.25 2.50
CA ASN A 21 -11.11 4.88 2.44
C ASN A 21 -10.07 3.87 1.94
N ILE A 22 -9.21 4.27 1.01
CA ILE A 22 -8.13 3.43 0.50
C ILE A 22 -7.07 3.27 1.58
N LEU A 23 -6.67 4.34 2.26
CA LEU A 23 -5.70 4.29 3.34
C LEU A 23 -6.18 3.41 4.49
N ASN A 24 -7.46 3.50 4.88
CA ASN A 24 -8.07 2.57 5.83
C ASN A 24 -7.97 1.11 5.37
N TYR A 25 -8.28 0.83 4.11
CA TYR A 25 -8.17 -0.52 3.57
C TYR A 25 -6.71 -1.03 3.56
N VAL A 26 -5.77 -0.19 3.15
CA VAL A 26 -4.33 -0.51 3.17
C VAL A 26 -3.86 -0.83 4.59
N ALA A 27 -4.26 -0.04 5.60
CA ALA A 27 -3.93 -0.30 7.00
C ALA A 27 -4.41 -1.69 7.45
N ILE A 28 -5.68 -2.05 7.15
CA ILE A 28 -6.23 -3.38 7.45
C ILE A 28 -5.41 -4.48 6.76
N ARG A 29 -5.04 -4.28 5.50
CA ARG A 29 -4.26 -5.28 4.75
C ARG A 29 -2.85 -5.47 5.33
N ILE A 30 -2.19 -4.39 5.75
CA ILE A 30 -0.90 -4.43 6.46
C ILE A 30 -1.01 -5.21 7.76
N ASN A 31 -2.05 -4.94 8.56
CA ASN A 31 -2.26 -5.59 9.85
C ASN A 31 -2.49 -7.11 9.77
N TRP A 32 -3.07 -7.61 8.68
CA TRP A 32 -3.25 -9.07 8.47
C TRP A 32 -1.94 -9.80 8.11
N GLY A 33 -0.89 -9.06 7.77
CA GLY A 33 0.52 -9.39 7.99
C GLY A 33 0.99 -10.80 7.65
N ASP A 34 1.60 -10.97 6.48
CA ASP A 34 2.69 -11.94 6.29
C ASP A 34 3.66 -11.38 5.25
N LYS A 35 3.15 -11.18 4.03
CA LYS A 35 3.81 -10.50 2.92
C LYS A 35 2.73 -9.93 2.03
N ILE A 36 2.86 -8.66 1.63
CA ILE A 36 1.88 -7.99 0.79
C ILE A 36 2.52 -7.68 -0.55
N SER A 37 2.04 -8.37 -1.57
CA SER A 37 2.26 -7.96 -2.96
C SER A 37 1.53 -6.65 -3.21
N LEU A 38 2.27 -5.58 -3.48
CA LEU A 38 1.68 -4.28 -3.77
C LEU A 38 0.95 -4.30 -5.12
N MET A 39 1.37 -5.15 -6.06
CA MET A 39 0.64 -5.38 -7.31
C MET A 39 -0.72 -6.07 -7.04
N ALA A 40 -0.75 -7.11 -6.21
CA ALA A 40 -1.99 -7.77 -5.82
C ALA A 40 -2.92 -6.80 -5.08
N LEU A 41 -2.38 -6.04 -4.11
CA LEU A 41 -3.12 -5.03 -3.38
C LEU A 41 -3.69 -3.95 -4.30
N ALA A 42 -2.91 -3.48 -5.27
CA ALA A 42 -3.38 -2.51 -6.27
C ALA A 42 -4.57 -3.05 -7.08
N LYS A 43 -4.53 -4.32 -7.48
CA LYS A 43 -5.64 -5.00 -8.18
C LYS A 43 -6.86 -5.20 -7.29
N GLU A 44 -6.67 -5.55 -6.01
CA GLU A 44 -7.75 -5.62 -5.02
C GLU A 44 -8.43 -4.26 -4.84
N ILE A 45 -7.65 -3.19 -4.74
CA ILE A 45 -8.18 -1.82 -4.62
C ILE A 45 -8.91 -1.43 -5.91
N GLN A 46 -8.36 -1.77 -7.08
CA GLN A 46 -9.06 -1.60 -8.36
C GLN A 46 -10.38 -2.34 -8.43
N SER A 47 -10.52 -3.53 -7.85
CA SER A 47 -11.79 -4.26 -7.89
C SER A 47 -12.81 -3.71 -6.89
N LYS A 48 -12.35 -3.22 -5.72
CA LYS A 48 -13.22 -2.76 -4.63
C LYS A 48 -13.68 -1.31 -4.74
N PHE A 49 -12.85 -0.43 -5.28
CA PHE A 49 -13.12 1.01 -5.30
C PHE A 49 -13.48 1.48 -6.70
N THR A 50 -14.36 2.48 -6.80
CA THR A 50 -14.90 3.02 -8.06
C THR A 50 -14.29 4.35 -8.47
N ASP A 51 -13.34 4.87 -7.68
CA ASP A 51 -12.63 6.11 -7.96
C ASP A 51 -11.93 6.07 -9.35
N SER A 52 -12.08 7.14 -10.12
CA SER A 52 -11.57 7.21 -11.49
C SER A 52 -10.07 7.00 -11.56
N TYR A 53 -9.30 7.61 -10.65
CA TYR A 53 -7.84 7.45 -10.58
C TYR A 53 -7.45 6.02 -10.27
N VAL A 54 -8.19 5.37 -9.37
CA VAL A 54 -7.94 3.98 -8.98
C VAL A 54 -8.11 3.05 -10.18
N LYS A 55 -9.17 3.24 -10.97
CA LYS A 55 -9.48 2.42 -12.14
C LYS A 55 -8.50 2.61 -13.30
N GLU A 56 -7.71 3.68 -13.30
CA GLU A 56 -6.74 3.93 -14.37
C GLU A 56 -5.58 2.93 -14.36
N ASN A 57 -5.14 2.57 -15.57
CA ASN A 57 -3.90 1.85 -15.80
C ASN A 57 -2.89 2.75 -16.52
N THR A 58 -1.62 2.53 -16.23
CA THR A 58 -0.51 3.07 -17.02
C THR A 58 -0.56 2.53 -18.46
N PRO A 59 0.13 3.15 -19.44
CA PRO A 59 0.20 2.63 -20.81
C PRO A 59 0.74 1.19 -20.92
N LYS A 60 1.50 0.73 -19.93
CA LYS A 60 2.01 -0.65 -19.84
C LYS A 60 1.04 -1.62 -19.14
N GLY A 61 -0.21 -1.20 -18.89
CA GLY A 61 -1.26 -2.04 -18.30
C GLY A 61 -1.20 -2.22 -16.78
N ARG A 62 -0.28 -1.55 -16.07
CA ARG A 62 -0.20 -1.63 -14.61
C ARG A 62 -1.19 -0.67 -13.95
N PRO A 63 -1.83 -1.05 -12.82
CA PRO A 63 -2.67 -0.14 -12.03
C PRO A 63 -1.92 1.13 -11.69
N ARG A 64 -2.52 2.31 -11.92
CA ARG A 64 -1.85 3.58 -11.60
C ARG A 64 -1.59 3.74 -10.11
N ILE A 65 -2.53 3.29 -9.30
CA ILE A 65 -2.45 3.27 -7.83
C ILE A 65 -1.27 2.44 -7.29
N TYR A 66 -0.74 1.48 -8.07
CA TYR A 66 0.44 0.72 -7.67
C TYR A 66 1.63 1.62 -7.33
N GLY A 67 1.84 2.71 -8.08
CA GLY A 67 2.92 3.66 -7.83
C GLY A 67 2.78 4.33 -6.46
N ASP A 68 1.58 4.76 -6.11
CA ASP A 68 1.30 5.41 -4.83
C ASP A 68 1.46 4.43 -3.66
N LEU A 69 1.01 3.18 -3.81
CA LEU A 69 1.22 2.15 -2.79
C LEU A 69 2.72 1.89 -2.55
N CYS A 70 3.52 1.82 -3.62
CA CYS A 70 4.96 1.70 -3.51
C CYS A 70 5.58 2.88 -2.74
N LEU A 71 5.20 4.12 -3.09
CA LEU A 71 5.72 5.32 -2.41
C LEU A 71 5.32 5.37 -0.93
N LEU A 72 4.08 4.98 -0.61
CA LEU A 72 3.61 4.86 0.77
C LEU A 72 4.47 3.86 1.55
N CYS A 73 4.62 2.63 1.05
CA CYS A 73 5.37 1.56 1.71
C CYS A 73 6.88 1.85 1.80
N ILE A 74 7.46 2.57 0.83
CA ILE A 74 8.82 3.07 0.91
C ILE A 74 8.95 4.08 2.04
N SER A 75 8.02 5.04 2.14
CA SER A 75 8.03 6.08 3.18
C SER A 75 7.89 5.48 4.58
N LEU A 76 7.01 4.48 4.73
CA LEU A 76 6.88 3.70 5.97
C LEU A 76 8.18 2.99 6.33
N SER A 77 8.77 2.26 5.39
CA SER A 77 10.01 1.53 5.63
C SER A 77 11.18 2.46 5.98
N GLN A 78 11.27 3.64 5.36
CA GLN A 78 12.27 4.67 5.70
C GLN A 78 12.06 5.27 7.09
N ALA A 79 10.81 5.34 7.56
CA ALA A 79 10.46 5.78 8.91
C ALA A 79 10.62 4.68 9.98
N GLY A 80 11.09 3.49 9.60
CA GLY A 80 11.29 2.35 10.51
C GLY A 80 10.04 1.50 10.70
N HIS A 81 8.99 1.70 9.91
CA HIS A 81 7.77 0.89 9.93
C HIS A 81 7.86 -0.22 8.87
N GLY A 82 7.82 -1.47 9.32
CA GLY A 82 7.88 -2.63 8.42
C GLY A 82 9.16 -2.69 7.58
N ARG A 83 9.13 -3.50 6.52
CA ARG A 83 10.27 -3.66 5.58
C ARG A 83 9.81 -3.96 4.16
N MET A 84 10.51 -3.37 3.19
CA MET A 84 10.41 -3.74 1.78
C MET A 84 11.36 -4.90 1.48
N LEU A 85 10.82 -6.06 1.09
CA LEU A 85 11.61 -7.28 0.86
C LEU A 85 12.07 -7.46 -0.58
N GLN A 86 11.29 -7.00 -1.55
CA GLN A 86 11.56 -7.26 -2.95
C GLN A 86 11.15 -6.03 -3.73
N VAL A 87 12.10 -5.48 -4.48
CA VAL A 87 11.87 -4.52 -5.56
C VAL A 87 12.46 -5.20 -6.79
N ASP A 88 11.73 -6.14 -7.37
CA ASP A 88 11.99 -6.46 -8.77
C ASP A 88 11.16 -5.52 -9.64
N LEU A 89 11.47 -5.43 -10.93
CA LEU A 89 10.75 -4.52 -11.83
C LEU A 89 9.25 -4.88 -11.97
N SER A 90 8.80 -6.04 -11.48
CA SER A 90 7.46 -6.58 -11.65
C SER A 90 6.54 -6.39 -10.44
N ASP A 91 7.06 -6.54 -9.21
CA ASP A 91 6.29 -6.41 -7.98
C ASP A 91 7.14 -6.00 -6.77
N CYS A 92 6.50 -5.25 -5.89
CA CYS A 92 7.04 -4.82 -4.62
C CYS A 92 6.39 -5.60 -3.49
N ILE A 93 7.19 -6.17 -2.58
CA ILE A 93 6.67 -6.87 -1.40
C ILE A 93 6.92 -6.05 -0.14
N TYR A 94 5.85 -5.70 0.57
CA TYR A 94 5.89 -5.06 1.88
C TYR A 94 5.56 -6.05 3.01
N ILE A 95 6.32 -6.00 4.10
CA ILE A 95 6.03 -6.72 5.34
C ILE A 95 5.78 -5.68 6.44
N GLY A 96 4.60 -5.72 7.06
CA GLY A 96 4.31 -4.93 8.25
C GLY A 96 5.05 -5.46 9.48
N ASP A 97 5.47 -4.56 10.35
CA ASP A 97 6.08 -4.79 11.67
C ASP A 97 5.02 -5.11 12.74
N VAL A 98 4.18 -6.11 12.46
CA VAL A 98 3.11 -6.53 13.36
C VAL A 98 3.56 -7.78 14.12
N GLU A 99 3.65 -7.70 15.45
CA GLU A 99 3.83 -8.87 16.31
C GLU A 99 2.58 -9.76 16.18
N LYS A 100 2.77 -11.00 15.75
CA LYS A 100 1.76 -12.06 15.84
C LYS A 100 2.00 -12.80 17.16
N ASP A 101 1.07 -12.67 18.10
CA ASP A 101 0.97 -13.57 19.25
C ASP A 101 0.47 -14.96 18.81
#